data_AF-X1VVA9-F1
#
_entry.id   AF-X1VVA9-F1
#
_cell.length_a   1.000
_cell.length_b   1.000
_cell.length_c   1.000
_cell.angle_alpha   90.00
_cell.angle_beta   90.00
_cell.angle_gamma   90.00
#
_symmetry.space_group_name_H-M   'P 1'
#
loop_
_entity.id
_entity.type
_entity.pdbx_description
1 polymer ?
#
loop_
_entity_poly.entity_id
_entity_poly.type
_entity_poly.pdbx_seq_one_letter_code
_entity_poly.pdbx_strand_id
1 'polypeptide(L)'
;MQMAASSAAESDKRYEVIIDIPEQSYMLRQITTPDLSQVLEEEIIVHDSLSDNCRVAYVLFDDGESTSQDRAKFRAGHSGWAYGGKIVLLDEKEQPYSIVVNRLSRMITLEQGDVEFLEPKNKDDVPF
;
A
#
# COMPACT_ATOMS: atom_id res chain seq x y z
N MET A 1 -2.78 2.35 6.81
CA MET A 1 -3.30 1.09 6.24
C MET A 1 -4.52 0.56 6.98
N GLN A 2 -4.42 0.12 8.24
CA GLN A 2 -5.55 -0.51 8.96
C GLN A 2 -6.79 0.40 9.04
N MET A 3 -6.61 1.68 9.33
CA MET A 3 -7.70 2.66 9.33
C MET A 3 -8.44 2.73 7.98
N ALA A 4 -7.72 2.69 6.85
CA ALA A 4 -8.35 2.72 5.54
C ALA A 4 -9.21 1.47 5.30
N ALA A 5 -8.70 0.28 5.63
CA ALA A 5 -9.42 -0.98 5.48
C ALA A 5 -10.69 -1.04 6.36
N SER A 6 -10.57 -0.69 7.64
CA SER A 6 -11.70 -0.74 8.57
C SER A 6 -12.77 0.30 8.23
N SER A 7 -12.39 1.55 8.00
CA SER A 7 -13.35 2.62 7.66
C SER A 7 -14.05 2.36 6.33
N ALA A 8 -13.34 1.79 5.35
CA ALA A 8 -13.95 1.37 4.09
C ALA A 8 -14.91 0.19 4.29
N ALA A 9 -14.64 -0.73 5.22
CA ALA A 9 -15.54 -1.85 5.49
C ALA A 9 -16.87 -1.42 6.14
N GLU A 10 -16.81 -0.40 6.98
CA GLU A 10 -17.95 0.11 7.74
C GLU A 10 -18.77 1.16 6.99
N SER A 11 -18.40 1.49 5.75
CA SER A 11 -19.08 2.52 4.95
C SER A 11 -19.04 2.20 3.45
N ASP A 12 -19.76 2.98 2.64
CA ASP A 12 -19.64 2.97 1.17
C ASP A 12 -18.51 3.89 0.66
N LYS A 13 -17.72 4.46 1.58
CA LYS A 13 -16.63 5.37 1.25
C LYS A 13 -15.40 4.62 0.78
N ARG A 14 -14.58 5.32 0.01
CA ARG A 14 -13.29 4.82 -0.46
C ARG A 14 -12.17 5.60 0.20
N TYR A 15 -11.10 4.90 0.53
CA TYR A 15 -9.91 5.47 1.14
C TYR A 15 -8.70 5.12 0.30
N GLU A 16 -7.72 6.01 0.27
CA GLU A 16 -6.47 5.79 -0.44
C GLU A 16 -5.30 6.06 0.49
N VAL A 17 -4.38 5.11 0.55
CA VAL A 17 -3.08 5.27 1.18
C VAL A 17 -2.08 5.50 0.05
N ILE A 18 -1.42 6.66 0.07
CA ILE A 18 -0.36 7.01 -0.87
C ILE A 18 0.96 6.94 -0.11
N ILE A 19 1.93 6.23 -0.66
CA ILE A 19 3.29 6.16 -0.14
C ILE A 19 4.17 6.86 -1.16
N ASP A 20 4.74 8.00 -0.77
CA ASP A 20 5.67 8.76 -1.59
C ASP A 20 7.08 8.27 -1.25
N ILE A 21 7.62 7.39 -2.10
CA ILE A 21 8.91 6.74 -1.87
C ILE A 21 10.06 7.75 -2.02
N PRO A 22 10.10 8.62 -3.06
CA PRO A 22 11.11 9.67 -3.13
C PRO A 22 11.13 10.60 -1.92
N GLU A 23 9.95 11.07 -1.49
CA GLU A 23 9.83 12.02 -0.37
C GLU A 23 9.81 11.34 1.01
N GLN A 24 9.87 10.00 1.05
CA GLN A 24 9.79 9.19 2.26
C GLN A 24 8.63 9.65 3.17
N SER A 25 7.44 9.74 2.61
CA SER A 25 6.24 10.20 3.31
C SER A 25 5.03 9.33 2.97
N TYR A 26 3.97 9.48 3.75
CA TYR A 26 2.72 8.78 3.52
C TYR A 26 1.52 9.68 3.76
N MET A 27 0.44 9.38 3.04
CA MET A 27 -0.83 10.08 3.14
C MET A 27 -1.98 9.09 3.20
N LEU A 28 -2.95 9.39 4.05
CA LEU A 28 -4.27 8.76 4.06
C LEU A 28 -5.30 9.81 3.69
N ARG A 29 -6.12 9.51 2.68
CA ARG A 29 -7.25 10.34 2.25
C ARG A 29 -8.53 9.56 2.14
N GLN A 30 -9.66 10.23 2.30
CA GLN A 30 -10.99 9.73 1.93
C GLN A 30 -11.36 10.27 0.56
N ILE A 31 -11.56 9.40 -0.43
CA ILE A 31 -11.97 9.81 -1.77
C ILE A 31 -13.45 10.21 -1.73
N THR A 32 -13.73 11.45 -2.09
CA THR A 32 -15.07 12.03 -2.23
C THR A 32 -15.40 12.40 -3.67
N THR A 33 -14.39 12.51 -4.53
CA THR A 33 -14.57 12.85 -5.94
C THR A 33 -14.23 11.69 -6.89
N PRO A 34 -14.79 11.68 -8.11
CA PRO A 34 -14.45 10.67 -9.12
C PRO A 34 -13.06 10.86 -9.75
N ASP A 35 -12.50 12.06 -9.72
CA ASP A 35 -11.19 12.35 -10.32
C ASP A 35 -10.07 11.97 -9.36
N LEU A 36 -9.51 10.79 -9.58
CA LEU A 36 -8.45 10.21 -8.75
C LEU A 36 -7.07 10.80 -9.04
N SER A 37 -6.91 11.59 -10.11
CA SER A 37 -5.64 12.24 -10.43
C SER A 37 -5.33 13.40 -9.49
N GLN A 38 -6.38 13.99 -8.90
CA GLN A 38 -6.29 15.10 -7.96
C GLN A 38 -6.34 14.58 -6.53
N VAL A 39 -5.49 15.17 -5.68
CA VAL A 39 -5.54 15.01 -4.23
C VAL A 39 -6.06 16.33 -3.69
N LEU A 40 -7.26 16.32 -3.11
CA LEU A 40 -7.87 17.51 -2.51
C LEU A 40 -7.45 17.63 -1.06
N GLU A 41 -7.16 18.84 -0.58
CA GLU A 41 -6.69 19.06 0.78
C GLU A 41 -7.75 18.63 1.81
N GLU A 42 -9.03 18.89 1.51
CA GLU A 42 -10.17 18.47 2.33
C GLU A 42 -10.37 16.94 2.40
N GLU A 43 -9.78 16.18 1.48
CA GLU A 43 -9.81 14.71 1.51
C GLU A 43 -8.73 14.12 2.42
N ILE A 44 -7.71 14.90 2.78
CA ILE A 44 -6.55 14.43 3.56
C ILE A 44 -6.96 14.26 5.02
N ILE A 45 -6.78 13.04 5.54
CA ILE A 45 -7.01 12.70 6.94
C ILE A 45 -5.69 12.74 7.70
N VAL A 46 -4.64 12.16 7.11
CA VAL A 46 -3.28 12.13 7.66
C VAL A 46 -2.30 12.36 6.53
N HIS A 47 -1.26 13.14 6.79
CA HIS A 47 -0.10 13.30 5.93
C HIS A 47 1.11 13.52 6.83
N ASP A 48 2.12 12.67 6.71
CA ASP A 48 3.30 12.72 7.56
C ASP A 48 4.53 12.13 6.84
N SER A 49 5.71 12.51 7.32
CA SER A 49 6.99 11.95 6.87
C SER A 49 7.34 10.70 7.66
N LEU A 50 8.05 9.78 7.02
CA LEU A 50 8.72 8.69 7.72
C LEU A 50 9.91 9.28 8.49
N SER A 51 10.19 8.73 9.66
CA SER A 51 11.32 9.18 10.47
C SER A 51 12.63 8.59 9.94
N ASP A 52 13.75 9.16 10.37
CA ASP A 52 15.10 8.69 10.00
C ASP A 52 15.37 7.22 10.37
N ASN A 53 14.54 6.63 11.26
CA ASN A 53 14.68 5.25 11.72
C ASN A 53 13.99 4.23 10.80
N CYS A 54 13.25 4.68 9.79
CA CYS A 54 12.50 3.82 8.89
C CYS A 54 12.35 4.47 7.52
N ARG A 55 12.77 3.76 6.47
CA ARG A 55 12.56 4.21 5.08
C ARG A 55 11.87 3.15 4.26
N VAL A 56 11.00 3.55 3.34
CA VAL A 56 10.46 2.67 2.32
C VAL A 56 11.53 2.43 1.26
N ALA A 57 11.86 1.17 1.02
CA ALA A 57 12.77 0.75 -0.03
C ALA A 57 12.06 0.63 -1.38
N TYR A 58 10.95 -0.10 -1.39
CA TYR A 58 10.14 -0.30 -2.58
C TYR A 58 8.74 -0.83 -2.22
N VAL A 59 7.84 -0.82 -3.20
CA VAL A 59 6.54 -1.47 -3.15
C VAL A 59 6.42 -2.45 -4.30
N LEU A 60 5.90 -3.65 -4.04
CA LEU A 60 5.55 -4.67 -5.03
C LEU A 60 4.06 -4.96 -4.90
N PHE A 61 3.31 -4.85 -5.99
CA PHE A 61 1.89 -5.14 -6.06
C PHE A 61 1.62 -6.61 -6.41
N ASP A 62 0.41 -7.08 -6.14
CA ASP A 62 -0.02 -8.45 -6.40
C ASP A 62 -0.28 -8.78 -7.88
N ASP A 63 -0.12 -7.81 -8.77
CA ASP A 63 -0.11 -7.98 -10.23
C ASP A 63 1.32 -8.05 -10.81
N GLY A 64 2.35 -7.98 -9.96
CA GLY A 64 3.76 -8.03 -10.36
C GLY A 64 4.37 -6.66 -10.69
N GLU A 65 3.60 -5.57 -10.68
CA GLU A 65 4.17 -4.23 -10.80
C GLU A 65 4.93 -3.84 -9.53
N SER A 66 6.05 -3.15 -9.67
CA SER A 66 6.81 -2.62 -8.54
C SER A 66 7.29 -1.20 -8.79
N THR A 67 7.50 -0.46 -7.70
CA THR A 67 8.05 0.89 -7.74
C THR A 67 8.94 1.17 -6.55
N SER A 68 10.04 1.87 -6.81
CA SER A 68 10.96 2.43 -5.80
C SER A 68 11.27 3.91 -6.04
N GLN A 69 10.72 4.49 -7.12
CA GLN A 69 11.06 5.83 -7.60
C GLN A 69 9.82 6.72 -7.79
N ASP A 70 8.63 6.22 -7.44
CA ASP A 70 7.38 6.94 -7.60
C ASP A 70 6.44 6.62 -6.41
N ARG A 71 5.26 7.21 -6.43
CA ARG A 71 4.19 7.00 -5.47
C ARG A 71 3.51 5.66 -5.67
N ALA A 72 3.43 4.88 -4.61
CA ALA A 72 2.56 3.71 -4.56
C ALA A 72 1.19 4.08 -3.98
N LYS A 73 0.10 3.57 -4.59
CA LYS A 73 -1.28 3.87 -4.15
C LYS A 73 -2.04 2.59 -3.82
N PHE A 74 -2.47 2.46 -2.58
CA PHE A 74 -3.36 1.39 -2.12
C PHE A 74 -4.73 1.95 -1.85
N ARG A 75 -5.73 1.48 -2.60
CA ARG A 75 -7.11 1.94 -2.45
C ARG A 75 -7.98 0.88 -1.78
N ALA A 76 -8.64 1.26 -0.70
CA ALA A 76 -9.62 0.46 0.00
C ALA A 76 -11.04 0.95 -0.32
N GLY A 77 -11.94 0.04 -0.61
CA GLY A 77 -13.38 0.29 -0.70
C GLY A 77 -14.17 -0.74 0.11
N HIS A 78 -15.49 -0.66 0.02
CA HIS A 78 -16.38 -1.54 0.77
C HIS A 78 -16.08 -3.03 0.60
N SER A 79 -15.60 -3.45 -0.57
CA SER A 79 -15.28 -4.86 -0.89
C SER A 79 -13.85 -5.29 -0.57
N GLY A 80 -12.98 -4.39 -0.12
CA GLY A 80 -11.56 -4.66 0.15
C GLY A 80 -10.61 -3.78 -0.64
N TRP A 81 -9.40 -4.27 -0.89
CA TRP A 81 -8.37 -3.50 -1.59
C TRP A 81 -8.48 -3.65 -3.11
N ALA A 82 -8.20 -2.57 -3.84
CA ALA A 82 -8.09 -2.59 -5.29
C ALA A 82 -6.89 -3.45 -5.74
N TYR A 83 -5.79 -3.35 -5.01
CA TYR A 83 -4.54 -4.10 -5.20
C TYR A 83 -4.03 -4.59 -3.86
N GLY A 84 -3.47 -5.80 -3.86
CA GLY A 84 -2.63 -6.29 -2.78
C GLY A 84 -1.17 -5.93 -3.03
N GLY A 85 -0.29 -6.36 -2.13
CA GLY A 85 1.14 -6.16 -2.33
C GLY A 85 1.93 -6.26 -1.04
N LYS A 86 3.23 -5.99 -1.14
CA LYS A 86 4.11 -5.73 0.00
C LYS A 86 4.76 -4.36 -0.12
N ILE A 87 4.94 -3.71 1.01
CA ILE A 87 5.75 -2.50 1.15
C ILE A 87 6.96 -2.89 1.97
N VAL A 88 8.14 -2.77 1.38
CA VAL A 88 9.39 -3.11 2.05
C VAL A 88 9.95 -1.86 2.70
N LEU A 89 10.20 -1.98 4.00
CA LEU A 89 10.78 -0.98 4.87
C LEU A 89 12.17 -1.41 5.27
N LEU A 90 13.07 -0.46 5.48
CA LEU A 90 14.40 -0.68 6.05
C LEU A 90 14.54 0.16 7.31
N ASP A 91 14.99 -0.47 8.39
CA ASP A 91 15.30 0.23 9.63
C ASP A 91 16.68 0.92 9.59
N GLU A 92 17.08 1.55 10.69
CA GLU A 92 18.36 2.23 10.87
C GLU A 92 19.60 1.33 10.64
N LYS A 93 19.45 0.00 10.70
CA LYS A 93 20.50 -1.02 10.49
C LYS A 93 20.35 -1.71 9.14
N GLU A 94 19.55 -1.13 8.24
CA GLU A 94 19.19 -1.70 6.96
C GLU A 94 18.54 -3.09 7.05
N GLN A 95 17.90 -3.42 8.19
CA GLN A 95 17.15 -4.66 8.32
C GLN A 95 15.78 -4.50 7.64
N PRO A 96 15.41 -5.45 6.76
CA PRO A 96 14.14 -5.37 6.05
C PRO A 96 12.96 -5.80 6.91
N TYR A 97 11.85 -5.11 6.71
CA TYR A 97 10.51 -5.46 7.19
C TYR A 97 9.52 -5.31 6.04
N SER A 98 8.46 -6.12 6.05
CA SER A 98 7.43 -6.09 5.01
C SER A 98 6.07 -5.82 5.62
N ILE A 99 5.40 -4.76 5.16
CA ILE A 99 3.96 -4.61 5.37
C ILE A 99 3.26 -5.34 4.22
N VAL A 100 2.59 -6.43 4.52
CA VAL A 100 1.86 -7.24 3.55
C VAL A 100 0.40 -6.82 3.53
N VAL A 101 -0.11 -6.42 2.37
CA VAL A 101 -1.50 -6.03 2.13
C VAL A 101 -2.19 -7.15 1.34
N ASN A 102 -3.05 -7.90 2.01
CA ASN A 102 -3.80 -8.96 1.34
C ASN A 102 -5.07 -8.41 0.70
N ARG A 103 -5.15 -8.50 -0.64
CA ARG A 103 -6.27 -7.99 -1.42
C ARG A 103 -7.62 -8.57 -1.02
N LEU A 104 -7.68 -9.88 -0.79
CA LEU A 104 -8.91 -10.65 -0.60
C LEU A 104 -9.43 -10.60 0.84
N SER A 105 -8.54 -10.68 1.82
CA SER A 105 -8.89 -10.78 3.24
C SER A 105 -8.86 -9.45 3.99
N ARG A 106 -8.38 -8.37 3.35
CA ARG A 106 -8.10 -7.05 3.96
C ARG A 106 -7.06 -7.07 5.08
N MET A 107 -6.50 -8.23 5.38
CA MET A 107 -5.48 -8.38 6.39
C MET A 107 -4.25 -7.56 5.99
N ILE A 108 -3.72 -6.84 6.96
CA ILE A 108 -2.45 -6.12 6.86
C ILE A 108 -1.56 -6.68 7.96
N THR A 109 -0.46 -7.31 7.58
CA THR A 109 0.52 -7.84 8.54
C THR A 109 1.85 -7.13 8.39
N LEU A 110 2.59 -7.06 9.49
CA LEU A 110 3.97 -6.61 9.51
C LEU A 110 4.83 -7.84 9.78
N GLU A 111 5.70 -8.17 8.83
CA GLU A 111 6.60 -9.32 8.90
C GLU A 111 8.04 -8.84 8.92
N GLN A 112 8.92 -9.57 9.61
CA GLN A 112 10.35 -9.34 9.51
C GLN A 112 10.90 -9.95 8.21
N GLY A 113 11.79 -9.24 7.54
CA GLY A 113 12.38 -9.65 6.29
C GLY A 113 11.73 -8.99 5.06
N ASP A 114 12.39 -9.15 3.93
CA ASP A 114 11.77 -8.98 2.62
C ASP A 114 11.04 -10.28 2.26
N VAL A 115 9.78 -10.38 2.67
CA VAL A 115 9.05 -11.64 2.55
C VAL A 115 8.76 -11.97 1.09
N GLU A 116 8.90 -13.24 0.74
CA GLU A 116 8.42 -13.72 -0.55
C GLU A 116 6.93 -13.45 -0.66
N PHE A 117 6.56 -12.73 -1.70
CA PHE A 117 5.17 -12.43 -2.02
C PHE A 117 4.83 -13.24 -3.26
N LEU A 118 3.77 -14.04 -3.20
CA LEU A 118 3.38 -14.90 -4.31
C LEU A 118 2.98 -14.03 -5.50
N GLU A 119 3.86 -13.92 -6.48
CA GLU A 119 3.56 -13.30 -7.76
C GLU A 119 2.59 -14.18 -8.55
N PRO A 120 1.68 -13.59 -9.34
CA PRO A 120 0.89 -14.35 -10.30
C PRO A 120 1.84 -15.12 -11.22
N LYS A 121 1.70 -16.44 -11.25
CA LYS A 121 2.41 -17.26 -12.23
C LYS A 121 2.09 -16.76 -13.63
N ASN A 122 3.10 -16.63 -14.49
CA ASN A 122 2.85 -16.37 -15.90
C ASN A 122 2.00 -17.50 -16.49
N LYS A 123 1.25 -17.22 -17.56
CA LYS A 123 0.44 -18.24 -18.25
C LYS A 123 1.27 -19.47 -18.65
N ASP A 124 2.58 -19.28 -18.86
CA ASP A 124 3.51 -20.33 -19.25
C ASP A 124 3.98 -21.21 -18.05
N ASP A 125 3.76 -20.76 -16.81
CA ASP A 125 4.19 -21.44 -15.57
C ASP A 125 3.06 -22.27 -14.92
N VAL A 126 1.87 -22.28 -15.53
CA VAL A 126 0.71 -23.06 -15.07
C VAL A 126 0.51 -24.24 -16.03
N PRO A 127 0.83 -25.49 -15.61
CA PRO A 127 0.44 -26.65 -16.38
C PRO A 127 -1.09 -26.78 -16.27
N PHE A 128 -1.75 -26.54 -17.40
CA PHE A 128 -3.17 -26.73 -17.73
C PHE A 128 -4.03 -27.48 -16.70
#